data_AF-A0A2D5N8M4-F1
#
_entry.id   AF-A0A2D5N8M4-F1
#
_cell.length_a   1.000
_cell.length_b   1.000
_cell.length_c   1.000
_cell.angle_alpha   90.00
_cell.angle_beta   90.00
_cell.angle_gamma   90.00
#
_symmetry.space_group_name_H-M   'P 1'
#
loop_
_entity.id
_entity.type
_entity.pdbx_description
1 polymer ?
#
loop_
_entity_poly.entity_id
_entity_poly.type
_entity_poly.pdbx_seq_one_letter_code
_entity_poly.pdbx_strand_id
1 'polypeptide(L)'
;DYTLPLTLLPGNYNPGQTTDVPATQYYILRDYGNGTIRPALLQLGIKDNKVVGTIATSTGDLRFLTGERVVDEGGYTLMGFDGRFINNVEFVTIGDSVFGNVWSGKTGYYRFKGIADDNATLEDPEEMSKLREDYTHIEWHLPGLDGDTIHFDSRTITKPTILAIQGSWCPNCMDEGRVLDMYYREFDGAIDVFGLSYEYSGTLEKATAAVQKMERDLGTSFPMVIATFDPKQDRNAVLPLEQIRSYPTSIMLDHQGNVVKIHTGFYGPSTREYEAYVKETREELETLVAESNG
;
A
#
# COMPACT_ATOMS: atom_id res chain seq x y z
N ASP A 1 27.92 -5.48 24.84
CA ASP A 1 27.51 -4.20 24.23
C ASP A 1 28.67 -3.59 23.49
N TYR A 2 28.52 -3.32 22.19
CA TYR A 2 29.51 -2.59 21.41
C TYR A 2 28.92 -1.24 21.03
N THR A 3 29.72 -0.19 21.14
CA THR A 3 29.35 1.17 20.77
C THR A 3 30.19 1.54 19.56
N LEU A 4 29.54 1.83 18.44
CA LEU A 4 30.22 2.33 17.25
C LEU A 4 30.24 3.86 17.33
N PRO A 5 31.40 4.52 17.42
CA PRO A 5 31.46 5.96 17.35
C PRO A 5 31.11 6.40 15.91
N LEU A 6 29.99 7.10 15.76
CA LEU A 6 29.60 7.76 14.51
C LEU A 6 29.98 9.24 14.59
N THR A 7 30.84 9.69 13.68
CA THR A 7 31.14 11.11 13.49
C THR A 7 30.51 11.55 12.18
N LEU A 8 29.48 12.38 12.25
CA LEU A 8 28.90 13.02 11.07
C LEU A 8 29.64 14.35 10.83
N LEU A 9 30.37 14.43 9.72
CA LEU A 9 31.01 15.66 9.28
C LEU A 9 30.06 16.38 8.31
N PRO A 10 29.77 17.67 8.49
CA PRO A 10 29.05 18.45 7.50
C PRO A 10 29.80 18.42 6.16
N GLY A 11 29.18 17.82 5.15
CA GLY A 11 29.63 17.86 3.76
C GLY A 11 28.87 18.93 2.99
N ASN A 12 29.51 19.49 1.96
CA ASN A 12 28.80 20.26 0.95
C ASN A 12 28.21 19.28 -0.07
N TYR A 13 27.00 18.81 0.20
CA TYR A 13 26.19 18.13 -0.82
C TYR A 13 25.31 19.20 -1.47
N ASN A 14 25.65 19.56 -2.72
CA ASN A 14 24.80 20.43 -3.54
C ASN A 14 24.02 19.53 -4.49
N PRO A 15 22.82 19.04 -4.10
CA PRO A 15 22.02 18.25 -5.01
C PRO A 15 21.70 19.09 -6.23
N GLY A 16 21.92 18.52 -7.41
CA GLY A 16 21.59 19.15 -8.68
C GLY A 16 20.13 19.57 -8.68
N GLN A 17 19.87 20.85 -8.92
CA GLN A 17 18.51 21.35 -9.13
C GLN A 17 18.07 21.02 -10.54
N THR A 18 16.86 20.48 -10.69
CA THR A 18 16.24 20.27 -11.99
C THR A 18 14.86 20.90 -12.03
N THR A 19 14.51 21.44 -13.20
CA THR A 19 13.19 22.04 -13.46
C THR A 19 12.32 21.16 -14.34
N ASP A 20 12.83 20.00 -14.78
CA ASP A 20 12.12 19.12 -15.72
C ASP A 20 12.46 17.63 -15.52
N VAL A 21 11.55 16.77 -15.95
CA VAL A 21 11.72 15.30 -16.07
C VAL A 21 11.37 14.86 -17.49
N PRO A 22 11.91 13.75 -18.01
CA PRO A 22 11.71 13.38 -19.41
C PRO A 22 10.24 13.07 -19.75
N ALA A 23 9.68 11.99 -19.20
CA ALA A 23 8.25 11.71 -19.24
C ALA A 23 7.74 11.49 -17.81
N THR A 24 6.47 11.81 -17.59
CA THR A 24 5.86 11.70 -16.25
C THR A 24 5.46 10.27 -15.90
N GLN A 25 5.28 9.40 -16.91
CA GLN A 25 5.04 7.97 -16.71
C GLN A 25 5.69 7.11 -17.81
N TYR A 26 6.22 5.97 -17.37
CA TYR A 26 6.66 4.87 -18.23
C TYR A 26 5.98 3.58 -17.83
N TYR A 27 5.51 2.80 -18.81
CA TYR A 27 5.20 1.39 -18.61
C TYR A 27 6.51 0.59 -18.66
N ILE A 28 6.89 0.00 -17.53
CA ILE A 28 8.15 -0.72 -17.38
C ILE A 28 7.92 -2.22 -17.16
N LEU A 29 8.83 -3.02 -17.72
CA LEU A 29 8.94 -4.45 -17.47
C LEU A 29 10.14 -4.68 -16.55
N ARG A 30 9.88 -5.20 -15.35
CA ARG A 30 10.88 -5.54 -14.35
C ARG A 30 11.36 -6.97 -14.56
N ASP A 31 12.64 -7.14 -14.79
CA ASP A 31 13.34 -8.41 -15.00
C ASP A 31 14.20 -8.73 -13.77
N TYR A 32 13.85 -9.83 -13.10
CA TYR A 32 14.53 -10.32 -11.90
C TYR A 32 15.73 -11.25 -12.21
N GLY A 33 16.04 -11.49 -13.49
CA GLY A 33 17.18 -12.30 -13.92
C GLY A 33 17.00 -13.82 -13.75
N ASN A 34 15.80 -14.26 -13.34
CA ASN A 34 15.46 -15.67 -13.12
C ASN A 34 14.31 -16.15 -14.04
N GLY A 35 14.05 -15.42 -15.14
CA GLY A 35 12.92 -15.65 -16.04
C GLY A 35 11.60 -15.03 -15.59
N THR A 36 11.54 -14.46 -14.38
CA THR A 36 10.38 -13.71 -13.90
C THR A 36 10.41 -12.28 -14.45
N ILE A 37 9.39 -11.93 -15.23
CA ILE A 37 9.14 -10.55 -15.68
C ILE A 37 7.78 -10.09 -15.14
N ARG A 38 7.72 -8.86 -14.62
CA ARG A 38 6.49 -8.26 -14.08
C ARG A 38 6.33 -6.81 -14.52
N PRO A 39 5.13 -6.37 -14.92
CA PRO A 39 4.89 -4.97 -15.23
C PRO A 39 4.92 -4.09 -13.97
N ALA A 40 5.16 -2.81 -14.20
CA ALA A 40 5.04 -1.72 -13.24
C ALA A 40 4.95 -0.38 -13.99
N LEU A 41 4.62 0.68 -13.28
CA LEU A 41 4.62 2.06 -13.78
C LEU A 41 5.73 2.83 -13.06
N LEU A 42 6.69 3.39 -13.80
CA LEU A 42 7.61 4.37 -13.25
C LEU A 42 6.97 5.74 -13.43
N GLN A 43 6.59 6.37 -12.32
CA GLN A 43 5.96 7.69 -12.31
C GLN A 43 6.96 8.72 -11.78
N LEU A 44 7.10 9.84 -12.49
CA LEU A 44 8.09 10.87 -12.22
C LEU A 44 7.43 12.25 -12.17
N GLY A 45 8.04 13.15 -11.41
CA GLY A 45 7.64 14.55 -11.36
C GLY A 45 8.75 15.43 -10.77
N ILE A 46 8.42 16.72 -10.60
CA ILE A 46 9.30 17.69 -9.96
C ILE A 46 8.60 18.26 -8.73
N LYS A 47 9.32 18.29 -7.60
CA LYS A 47 8.91 18.99 -6.38
C LYS A 47 10.11 19.70 -5.77
N ASP A 48 9.96 20.99 -5.47
CA ASP A 48 11.01 21.82 -4.87
C ASP A 48 12.37 21.73 -5.63
N ASN A 49 12.31 21.77 -6.97
CA ASN A 49 13.45 21.62 -7.90
C ASN A 49 14.22 20.29 -7.79
N LYS A 50 13.57 19.22 -7.30
CA LYS A 50 14.10 17.86 -7.25
C LYS A 50 13.25 16.90 -8.06
N VAL A 51 13.88 15.86 -8.60
CA VAL A 51 13.15 14.74 -9.20
C VAL A 51 12.48 13.97 -8.07
N VAL A 52 11.19 13.74 -8.21
CA VAL A 52 10.43 12.84 -7.35
C VAL A 52 9.81 11.74 -8.20
N GLY A 53 9.45 10.64 -7.56
CA GLY A 53 8.75 9.58 -8.26
C GLY A 53 8.38 8.40 -7.38
N THR A 54 7.85 7.37 -8.02
CA THR A 54 7.59 6.06 -7.43
C THR A 54 7.58 5.01 -8.54
N ILE A 55 7.67 3.74 -8.14
CA ILE A 55 7.40 2.62 -9.02
C ILE A 55 6.15 1.92 -8.49
N ALA A 56 5.03 2.06 -9.19
CA ALA A 56 3.78 1.38 -8.88
C ALA A 56 3.74 -0.02 -9.49
N THR A 57 3.34 -1.00 -8.70
CA THR A 57 3.06 -2.39 -9.10
C THR A 57 1.58 -2.65 -8.88
N SER A 58 1.01 -3.74 -9.38
CA SER A 58 -0.43 -4.02 -9.19
C SER A 58 -0.87 -4.20 -7.73
N THR A 59 0.03 -4.09 -6.76
CA THR A 59 -0.21 -4.37 -5.34
C THR A 59 0.14 -3.20 -4.43
N GLY A 60 0.82 -2.17 -4.94
CA GLY A 60 1.37 -1.08 -4.13
C GLY A 60 2.45 -0.31 -4.88
N ASP A 61 3.24 0.48 -4.17
CA ASP A 61 4.26 1.35 -4.79
C ASP A 61 5.46 1.59 -3.86
N LEU A 62 6.55 2.15 -4.39
CA LEU A 62 7.79 2.39 -3.63
C LEU A 62 7.78 3.69 -2.80
N ARG A 63 6.60 4.29 -2.62
CA ARG A 63 6.38 5.55 -1.89
C ARG A 63 7.25 6.68 -2.45
N PHE A 64 7.64 7.63 -1.61
CA PHE A 64 8.28 8.88 -1.99
C PHE A 64 9.76 8.69 -2.37
N LEU A 65 10.05 8.34 -3.62
CA LEU A 65 11.40 8.41 -4.16
C LEU A 65 11.76 9.87 -4.44
N THR A 66 12.98 10.28 -4.08
CA THR A 66 13.51 11.62 -4.36
C THR A 66 14.93 11.50 -4.87
N GLY A 67 15.29 12.34 -5.83
CA GLY A 67 16.53 12.19 -6.55
C GLY A 67 16.89 13.39 -7.41
N GLU A 68 17.89 13.15 -8.25
CA GLU A 68 18.48 14.16 -9.12
C GLU A 68 18.93 13.54 -10.45
N ARG A 69 19.16 14.43 -11.41
CA ARG A 69 19.80 14.08 -12.67
C ARG A 69 21.31 13.97 -12.46
N VAL A 70 21.90 12.88 -12.92
CA VAL A 70 23.35 12.65 -12.89
C VAL A 70 23.95 13.23 -14.17
N VAL A 71 24.61 14.39 -14.03
CA VAL A 71 25.06 15.22 -15.17
C VAL A 71 26.10 14.52 -16.05
N ASP A 72 27.04 13.80 -15.46
CA ASP A 72 28.16 13.18 -16.21
C ASP A 72 27.74 11.94 -17.01
N GLU A 73 26.65 11.27 -16.62
CA GLU A 73 26.19 10.01 -17.22
C GLU A 73 24.85 10.14 -17.97
N GLY A 74 24.20 11.31 -17.91
CA GLY A 74 22.92 11.58 -18.58
C GLY A 74 21.71 10.83 -17.98
N GLY A 75 21.87 10.24 -16.79
CA GLY A 75 20.86 9.45 -16.10
C GLY A 75 20.22 10.15 -14.90
N TYR A 76 19.50 9.38 -14.10
CA TYR A 76 18.79 9.78 -12.90
C TYR A 76 19.10 8.79 -11.78
N THR A 77 19.22 9.30 -10.56
CA THR A 77 19.27 8.48 -9.35
C THR A 77 18.20 8.98 -8.39
N LEU A 78 17.34 8.07 -7.94
CA LEU A 78 16.28 8.33 -6.97
C LEU A 78 16.41 7.35 -5.82
N MET A 79 16.29 7.86 -4.59
CA MET A 79 16.33 7.05 -3.37
C MET A 79 15.10 7.31 -2.52
N GLY A 80 14.69 6.33 -1.72
CA GLY A 80 13.60 6.49 -0.77
C GLY A 80 13.63 5.43 0.32
N PHE A 81 12.98 5.71 1.44
CA PHE A 81 12.74 4.74 2.49
C PHE A 81 11.24 4.63 2.72
N ASP A 82 10.68 3.45 2.44
CA ASP A 82 9.22 3.23 2.53
C ASP A 82 8.76 2.88 3.96
N GLY A 83 9.68 2.70 4.91
CA GLY A 83 9.40 2.20 6.27
C GLY A 83 9.87 0.77 6.48
N ARG A 84 10.12 0.02 5.40
CA ARG A 84 10.63 -1.35 5.40
C ARG A 84 11.91 -1.50 4.59
N PHE A 85 11.98 -0.90 3.41
CA PHE A 85 13.09 -0.99 2.49
C PHE A 85 13.67 0.38 2.16
N ILE A 86 15.00 0.43 2.10
CA ILE A 86 15.72 1.51 1.43
C ILE A 86 15.78 1.13 -0.04
N ASN A 87 15.26 2.01 -0.90
CA ASN A 87 15.19 1.84 -2.34
C ASN A 87 16.20 2.76 -3.01
N ASN A 88 16.95 2.24 -3.99
CA ASN A 88 17.79 3.00 -4.91
C ASN A 88 17.36 2.66 -6.33
N VAL A 89 17.06 3.67 -7.14
CA VAL A 89 16.58 3.55 -8.51
C VAL A 89 17.47 4.38 -9.40
N GLU A 90 18.17 3.72 -10.32
CA GLU A 90 19.04 4.37 -11.29
C GLU A 90 18.53 4.09 -12.69
N PHE A 91 18.39 5.12 -13.52
CA PHE A 91 17.90 4.94 -14.87
C PHE A 91 18.38 6.00 -15.86
N VAL A 92 18.30 5.67 -17.13
CA VAL A 92 18.57 6.54 -18.28
C VAL A 92 17.38 6.54 -19.23
N THR A 93 17.21 7.63 -19.97
CA THR A 93 16.17 7.77 -20.98
C THR A 93 16.77 8.02 -22.36
N ILE A 94 16.27 7.34 -23.39
CA ILE A 94 16.69 7.49 -24.79
C ILE A 94 15.44 7.62 -25.65
N GLY A 95 15.11 8.84 -26.07
CA GLY A 95 13.78 9.14 -26.63
C GLY A 95 12.70 8.74 -25.62
N ASP A 96 11.72 7.96 -26.07
CA ASP A 96 10.62 7.48 -25.22
C ASP A 96 11.00 6.24 -24.41
N SER A 97 12.20 5.66 -24.60
CA SER A 97 12.62 4.46 -23.87
C SER A 97 13.28 4.81 -22.53
N VAL A 98 13.01 4.00 -21.51
CA VAL A 98 13.70 4.05 -20.22
C VAL A 98 14.38 2.72 -19.91
N PHE A 99 15.57 2.77 -19.33
CA PHE A 99 16.32 1.60 -18.88
C PHE A 99 16.92 1.87 -17.51
N GLY A 100 16.82 0.92 -16.60
CA GLY A 100 17.33 1.14 -15.26
C GLY A 100 17.47 -0.10 -14.40
N ASN A 101 17.86 0.17 -13.16
CA ASN A 101 18.10 -0.79 -12.10
C ASN A 101 17.40 -0.31 -10.84
N VAL A 102 16.90 -1.26 -10.06
CA VAL A 102 16.35 -1.00 -8.74
C VAL A 102 17.01 -1.93 -7.74
N TRP A 103 17.46 -1.35 -6.63
CA TRP A 103 17.90 -2.07 -5.44
C TRP A 103 16.95 -1.76 -4.29
N SER A 104 16.56 -2.78 -3.53
CA SER A 104 15.60 -2.65 -2.44
C SER A 104 16.00 -3.50 -1.23
N GLY A 105 16.20 -2.84 -0.09
CA GLY A 105 16.58 -3.50 1.14
C GLY A 105 17.92 -4.25 1.05
N LYS A 106 17.98 -5.42 1.70
CA LYS A 106 19.23 -6.19 1.83
C LYS A 106 19.64 -6.92 0.54
N THR A 107 18.68 -7.43 -0.23
CA THR A 107 18.94 -8.35 -1.35
C THR A 107 18.06 -8.11 -2.58
N GLY A 108 17.08 -7.20 -2.51
CA GLY A 108 16.19 -6.94 -3.62
C GLY A 108 16.93 -6.28 -4.78
N TYR A 109 16.81 -6.84 -5.97
CA TYR A 109 17.37 -6.28 -7.19
C TYR A 109 16.52 -6.68 -8.40
N TYR A 110 16.29 -5.74 -9.32
CA TYR A 110 15.81 -6.04 -10.67
C TYR A 110 16.29 -4.98 -11.66
N ARG A 111 16.35 -5.39 -12.93
CA ARG A 111 16.52 -4.47 -14.07
C ARG A 111 15.15 -4.12 -14.61
N PHE A 112 15.03 -2.96 -15.25
CA PHE A 112 13.82 -2.67 -15.99
C PHE A 112 14.10 -1.99 -17.32
N LYS A 113 13.16 -2.16 -18.23
CA LYS A 113 13.07 -1.41 -19.48
C LYS A 113 11.63 -1.06 -19.75
N GLY A 114 11.38 0.07 -20.39
CA GLY A 114 10.02 0.51 -20.66
C GLY A 114 9.95 1.60 -21.70
N ILE A 115 8.72 2.03 -21.97
CA ILE A 115 8.40 3.13 -22.88
C ILE A 115 7.50 4.14 -22.19
N ALA A 116 7.61 5.40 -22.56
CA ALA A 116 6.73 6.45 -22.08
C ALA A 116 5.30 6.12 -22.50
N ASP A 117 4.39 6.11 -21.53
CA ASP A 117 2.98 5.83 -21.74
C ASP A 117 2.16 6.41 -20.58
N ASP A 118 1.59 7.59 -20.81
CA ASP A 118 0.77 8.28 -19.81
C ASP A 118 -0.58 7.59 -19.55
N ASN A 119 -1.02 6.68 -20.43
CA ASN A 119 -2.28 5.95 -20.31
C ASN A 119 -2.11 4.50 -19.85
N ALA A 120 -0.87 4.05 -19.64
CA ALA A 120 -0.62 2.69 -19.17
C ALA A 120 -1.26 2.45 -17.81
N THR A 121 -1.96 1.32 -17.70
CA THR A 121 -2.56 0.83 -16.45
C THR A 121 -2.00 -0.55 -16.12
N LEU A 122 -2.21 -0.97 -14.87
CA LEU A 122 -1.89 -2.32 -14.42
C LEU A 122 -3.19 -3.13 -14.28
N GLU A 123 -3.08 -4.35 -13.75
CA GLU A 123 -4.24 -5.18 -13.43
C GLU A 123 -5.25 -4.42 -12.57
N ASP A 124 -6.54 -4.59 -12.87
CA ASP A 124 -7.62 -3.93 -12.14
C ASP A 124 -7.67 -4.45 -10.69
N PRO A 125 -7.49 -3.58 -9.68
CA PRO A 125 -7.49 -3.99 -8.27
C PRO A 125 -8.80 -4.64 -7.81
N GLU A 126 -9.92 -4.42 -8.51
CA GLU A 126 -11.22 -5.00 -8.17
C GLU A 126 -11.41 -6.42 -8.73
N GLU A 127 -10.70 -6.77 -9.80
CA GLU A 127 -10.74 -8.11 -10.41
C GLU A 127 -9.66 -9.04 -9.86
N MET A 128 -8.74 -8.51 -9.05
CA MET A 128 -7.61 -9.26 -8.54
C MET A 128 -8.03 -10.36 -7.55
N SER A 129 -9.08 -10.15 -6.77
CA SER A 129 -9.58 -11.11 -5.79
C SER A 129 -11.11 -11.13 -5.80
N LYS A 130 -11.67 -12.26 -5.39
CA LYS A 130 -13.12 -12.44 -5.28
C LYS A 130 -13.46 -13.36 -4.12
N LEU A 131 -14.71 -13.28 -3.68
CA LEU A 131 -15.27 -14.23 -2.73
C LEU A 131 -15.30 -15.63 -3.33
N ARG A 132 -15.20 -16.64 -2.46
CA ARG A 132 -15.47 -18.03 -2.83
C ARG A 132 -16.93 -18.19 -3.25
N GLU A 133 -17.17 -19.10 -4.20
CA GLU A 133 -18.52 -19.37 -4.71
C GLU A 133 -19.50 -19.88 -3.64
N ASP A 134 -18.99 -20.52 -2.58
CA ASP A 134 -19.78 -21.09 -1.49
C ASP A 134 -19.97 -20.13 -0.29
N TYR A 135 -19.59 -18.86 -0.44
CA TYR A 135 -19.74 -17.85 0.59
C TYR A 135 -21.21 -17.52 0.91
N THR A 136 -21.53 -17.38 2.20
CA THR A 136 -22.85 -16.92 2.66
C THR A 136 -22.80 -15.58 3.39
N HIS A 137 -21.87 -15.41 4.33
CA HIS A 137 -21.71 -14.21 5.16
C HIS A 137 -20.29 -14.20 5.77
N ILE A 138 -19.78 -13.01 6.13
CA ILE A 138 -18.46 -12.88 6.78
C ILE A 138 -18.71 -12.92 8.28
N GLU A 139 -18.04 -13.85 8.97
CA GLU A 139 -18.10 -13.96 10.42
C GLU A 139 -16.74 -14.34 10.98
N TRP A 140 -16.29 -13.65 12.02
CA TRP A 140 -15.02 -13.96 12.68
C TRP A 140 -15.03 -13.56 14.16
N HIS A 141 -14.14 -14.21 14.90
CA HIS A 141 -13.89 -13.97 16.32
C HIS A 141 -12.37 -13.83 16.49
N LEU A 142 -11.89 -12.60 16.64
CA LEU A 142 -10.46 -12.31 16.60
C LEU A 142 -10.00 -11.58 17.86
N PRO A 143 -8.76 -11.83 18.32
CA PRO A 143 -8.18 -11.06 19.41
C PRO A 143 -8.05 -9.58 19.03
N GLY A 144 -8.61 -8.70 19.86
CA GLY A 144 -8.34 -7.27 19.87
C GLY A 144 -6.97 -6.96 20.45
N LEU A 145 -6.62 -5.66 20.46
CA LEU A 145 -5.32 -5.20 20.94
C LEU A 145 -5.20 -5.11 22.46
N ASP A 146 -6.32 -5.06 23.18
CA ASP A 146 -6.42 -5.07 24.64
C ASP A 146 -6.47 -6.50 25.22
N GLY A 147 -6.58 -7.51 24.37
CA GLY A 147 -6.69 -8.92 24.74
C GLY A 147 -8.12 -9.45 24.75
N ASP A 148 -9.14 -8.60 24.58
CA ASP A 148 -10.52 -9.03 24.45
C ASP A 148 -10.76 -9.59 23.04
N THR A 149 -11.74 -10.49 22.91
CA THR A 149 -12.14 -11.01 21.59
C THR A 149 -13.20 -10.13 20.98
N ILE A 150 -12.95 -9.63 19.78
CA ILE A 150 -13.93 -8.90 18.99
C ILE A 150 -14.65 -9.89 18.08
N HIS A 151 -15.99 -9.82 18.09
CA HIS A 151 -16.85 -10.58 17.20
C HIS A 151 -17.37 -9.68 16.08
N PHE A 152 -17.44 -10.23 14.88
CA PHE A 152 -18.06 -9.59 13.74
C PHE A 152 -18.91 -10.61 12.99
N ASP A 153 -20.09 -10.17 12.56
CA ASP A 153 -21.00 -10.94 11.71
C ASP A 153 -21.70 -9.98 10.74
N SER A 154 -21.41 -10.14 9.44
CA SER A 154 -21.95 -9.26 8.40
C SER A 154 -23.48 -9.25 8.36
N ARG A 155 -24.15 -10.29 8.85
CA ARG A 155 -25.64 -10.34 8.91
C ARG A 155 -26.25 -9.38 9.93
N THR A 156 -25.43 -8.84 10.83
CA THR A 156 -25.88 -8.04 11.99
C THR A 156 -25.51 -6.57 11.91
N ILE A 157 -24.71 -6.17 10.90
CA ILE A 157 -24.34 -4.78 10.71
C ILE A 157 -25.55 -3.97 10.26
N THR A 158 -25.51 -2.67 10.51
CA THR A 158 -26.60 -1.72 10.20
C THR A 158 -26.11 -0.49 9.46
N LYS A 159 -24.81 -0.46 9.11
CA LYS A 159 -24.15 0.63 8.41
C LYS A 159 -23.06 0.08 7.50
N PRO A 160 -22.66 0.83 6.46
CA PRO A 160 -21.59 0.42 5.57
C PRO A 160 -20.31 0.15 6.37
N THR A 161 -19.63 -0.94 6.03
CA THR A 161 -18.46 -1.41 6.79
C THR A 161 -17.30 -1.70 5.86
N ILE A 162 -16.11 -1.24 6.21
CA ILE A 162 -14.85 -1.61 5.53
C ILE A 162 -14.08 -2.60 6.39
N LEU A 163 -13.72 -3.74 5.81
CA LEU A 163 -12.76 -4.69 6.39
C LEU A 163 -11.42 -4.53 5.68
N ALA A 164 -10.43 -3.97 6.35
CA ALA A 164 -9.11 -3.69 5.80
C ALA A 164 -8.13 -4.80 6.17
N ILE A 165 -7.76 -5.64 5.20
CA ILE A 165 -6.71 -6.62 5.35
C ILE A 165 -5.36 -5.89 5.34
N GLN A 166 -4.66 -5.89 6.45
CA GLN A 166 -3.43 -5.10 6.65
C GLN A 166 -2.33 -5.88 7.36
N GLY A 167 -1.15 -5.25 7.50
CA GLY A 167 -0.07 -5.74 8.35
C GLY A 167 0.86 -4.61 8.79
N SER A 168 1.35 -4.68 10.02
CA SER A 168 2.23 -3.68 10.65
C SER A 168 3.58 -3.50 9.93
N TRP A 169 3.91 -4.45 9.05
CA TRP A 169 5.13 -4.51 8.25
C TRP A 169 4.96 -3.93 6.84
N CYS A 170 3.74 -3.53 6.45
CA CYS A 170 3.37 -3.17 5.09
C CYS A 170 3.29 -1.63 4.92
N PRO A 171 4.22 -0.99 4.20
CA PRO A 171 4.20 0.46 3.98
C PRO A 171 2.91 1.00 3.37
N ASN A 172 2.38 0.35 2.32
CA ASN A 172 1.14 0.77 1.65
C ASN A 172 -0.08 0.67 2.58
N CYS A 173 -0.09 -0.30 3.50
CA CYS A 173 -1.13 -0.43 4.52
C CYS A 173 -1.14 0.76 5.49
N MET A 174 0.03 1.37 5.74
CA MET A 174 0.12 2.58 6.56
C MET A 174 -0.49 3.79 5.85
N ASP A 175 -0.35 3.87 4.52
CA ASP A 175 -0.92 4.96 3.73
C ASP A 175 -2.44 4.77 3.56
N GLU A 176 -2.90 3.54 3.29
CA GLU A 176 -4.33 3.21 3.25
C GLU A 176 -4.99 3.45 4.63
N GLY A 177 -4.36 3.01 5.72
CA GLY A 177 -4.87 3.19 7.08
C GLY A 177 -5.12 4.66 7.43
N ARG A 178 -4.32 5.60 6.93
CA ARG A 178 -4.56 7.05 7.11
C ARG A 178 -5.81 7.52 6.36
N VAL A 179 -6.04 7.00 5.15
CA VAL A 179 -7.22 7.32 4.34
C VAL A 179 -8.48 6.74 4.98
N LEU A 180 -8.43 5.48 5.43
CA LEU A 180 -9.56 4.83 6.10
C LEU A 180 -9.92 5.51 7.42
N ASP A 181 -8.92 5.93 8.19
CA ASP A 181 -9.12 6.66 9.45
C ASP A 181 -9.63 8.09 9.22
N MET A 182 -9.27 8.74 8.11
CA MET A 182 -9.89 10.00 7.67
C MET A 182 -11.39 9.79 7.42
N TYR A 183 -11.78 8.78 6.62
CA TYR A 183 -13.20 8.48 6.40
C TYR A 183 -13.93 8.15 7.70
N TYR A 184 -13.35 7.25 8.51
CA TYR A 184 -13.98 6.82 9.76
C TYR A 184 -14.32 7.99 10.69
N ARG A 185 -13.45 9.00 10.77
CA ARG A 185 -13.72 10.21 11.56
C ARG A 185 -14.71 11.15 10.89
N GLU A 186 -14.60 11.38 9.59
CA GLU A 186 -15.44 12.36 8.88
C GLU A 186 -16.90 11.91 8.73
N PHE A 187 -17.13 10.60 8.61
CA PHE A 187 -18.47 10.04 8.60
C PHE A 187 -19.08 9.92 10.01
N ASP A 188 -18.33 10.24 11.07
CA ASP A 188 -18.79 10.39 12.47
C ASP A 188 -19.74 9.27 12.94
N GLY A 189 -19.30 8.02 12.72
CA GLY A 189 -20.04 6.83 13.13
C GLY A 189 -21.08 6.31 12.13
N ALA A 190 -21.29 6.98 10.99
CA ALA A 190 -22.15 6.52 9.91
C ALA A 190 -21.57 5.34 9.10
N ILE A 191 -20.28 5.04 9.26
CA ILE A 191 -19.60 3.85 8.73
C ILE A 191 -18.83 3.14 9.84
N ASP A 192 -18.51 1.87 9.62
CA ASP A 192 -17.54 1.12 10.43
C ASP A 192 -16.30 0.77 9.61
N VAL A 193 -15.16 0.66 10.30
CA VAL A 193 -13.90 0.18 9.72
C VAL A 193 -13.28 -0.81 10.70
N PHE A 194 -12.84 -1.97 10.21
CA PHE A 194 -12.08 -2.95 10.99
C PHE A 194 -10.76 -3.26 10.31
N GLY A 195 -9.66 -3.05 11.04
CA GLY A 195 -8.33 -3.43 10.59
C GLY A 195 -8.01 -4.88 10.93
N LEU A 196 -8.02 -5.77 9.94
CA LEU A 196 -7.68 -7.19 10.09
C LEU A 196 -6.18 -7.39 9.88
N SER A 197 -5.43 -7.54 10.97
CA SER A 197 -3.96 -7.55 10.94
C SER A 197 -3.40 -8.95 10.74
N TYR A 198 -2.72 -9.16 9.61
CA TYR A 198 -2.03 -10.39 9.26
C TYR A 198 -0.54 -10.25 9.52
N GLU A 199 -0.11 -10.69 10.69
CA GLU A 199 1.27 -10.55 11.17
C GLU A 199 2.11 -11.80 10.94
N TYR A 200 3.42 -11.61 10.91
CA TYR A 200 4.44 -12.68 10.79
C TYR A 200 5.36 -12.76 12.02
N SER A 201 4.88 -12.25 13.16
CA SER A 201 5.66 -12.07 14.38
C SER A 201 5.92 -13.36 15.17
N GLY A 202 5.26 -14.46 14.80
CA GLY A 202 5.40 -15.82 15.33
C GLY A 202 4.61 -16.10 16.62
N THR A 203 4.20 -15.07 17.37
CA THR A 203 3.33 -15.20 18.53
C THR A 203 2.28 -14.09 18.56
N LEU A 204 1.12 -14.38 19.15
CA LEU A 204 0.04 -13.41 19.34
C LEU A 204 0.54 -12.16 20.06
N GLU A 205 1.26 -12.32 21.18
CA GLU A 205 1.83 -11.20 21.95
C GLU A 205 2.69 -10.25 21.10
N LYS A 206 3.58 -10.79 20.26
CA LYS A 206 4.44 -9.97 19.40
C LYS A 206 3.66 -9.33 18.27
N ALA A 207 2.66 -10.02 17.71
CA ALA A 207 1.76 -9.46 16.71
C ALA A 207 0.96 -8.29 17.30
N THR A 208 0.32 -8.49 18.45
CA THR A 208 -0.41 -7.45 19.19
C THR A 208 0.50 -6.24 19.47
N ALA A 209 1.71 -6.45 19.98
CA ALA A 209 2.64 -5.35 20.26
C ALA A 209 3.04 -4.55 18.99
N ALA A 210 3.21 -5.24 17.85
CA ALA A 210 3.52 -4.60 16.58
C ALA A 210 2.34 -3.77 16.04
N VAL A 211 1.13 -4.31 16.11
CA VAL A 211 -0.10 -3.62 15.66
C VAL A 211 -0.45 -2.45 16.59
N GLN A 212 -0.29 -2.60 17.90
CA GLN A 212 -0.42 -1.48 18.85
C GLN A 212 0.59 -0.36 18.56
N LYS A 213 1.81 -0.70 18.12
CA LYS A 213 2.78 0.31 17.69
C LYS A 213 2.31 1.03 16.43
N MET A 214 1.81 0.29 15.45
CA MET A 214 1.22 0.85 14.23
C MET A 214 0.06 1.80 14.56
N GLU A 215 -0.90 1.36 15.38
CA GLU A 215 -2.05 2.16 15.83
C GLU A 215 -1.59 3.48 16.48
N ARG A 216 -0.62 3.42 17.39
CA ARG A 216 -0.05 4.62 18.04
C ARG A 216 0.67 5.55 17.07
N ASP A 217 1.47 5.02 16.16
CA ASP A 217 2.26 5.83 15.23
C ASP A 217 1.41 6.49 14.14
N LEU A 218 0.33 5.83 13.73
CA LEU A 218 -0.64 6.38 12.78
C LEU A 218 -1.68 7.27 13.47
N GLY A 219 -1.94 7.03 14.76
CA GLY A 219 -3.02 7.68 15.49
C GLY A 219 -4.40 7.22 15.04
N THR A 220 -4.54 5.99 14.54
CA THR A 220 -5.81 5.46 14.00
C THR A 220 -6.86 5.29 15.08
N SER A 221 -8.12 5.53 14.73
CA SER A 221 -9.25 5.52 15.68
C SER A 221 -10.19 4.32 15.50
N PHE A 222 -10.11 3.63 14.36
CA PHE A 222 -10.93 2.45 14.09
C PHE A 222 -10.34 1.20 14.76
N PRO A 223 -11.17 0.23 15.16
CA PRO A 223 -10.69 -0.99 15.81
C PRO A 223 -9.80 -1.84 14.92
N MET A 224 -8.72 -2.36 15.49
CA MET A 224 -7.82 -3.33 14.87
C MET A 224 -7.82 -4.65 15.63
N VAL A 225 -7.73 -5.76 14.90
CA VAL A 225 -7.71 -7.13 15.43
C VAL A 225 -6.57 -7.93 14.82
N ILE A 226 -6.15 -9.00 15.49
CA ILE A 226 -5.11 -9.92 15.01
C ILE A 226 -5.77 -11.08 14.27
N ALA A 227 -5.73 -11.04 12.93
CA ALA A 227 -6.24 -12.10 12.06
C ALA A 227 -5.30 -13.31 12.04
N THR A 228 -3.99 -13.06 11.87
CA THR A 228 -2.94 -14.08 11.98
C THR A 228 -1.70 -13.49 12.65
N PHE A 229 -0.88 -14.33 13.26
CA PHE A 229 0.39 -13.94 13.86
C PHE A 229 1.58 -14.81 13.44
N ASP A 230 1.33 -15.97 12.83
CA ASP A 230 2.36 -16.86 12.28
C ASP A 230 2.08 -17.14 10.79
N PRO A 231 3.10 -17.07 9.91
CA PRO A 231 2.94 -17.33 8.47
C PRO A 231 2.45 -18.74 8.11
N LYS A 232 2.47 -19.69 9.06
CA LYS A 232 1.92 -21.04 8.89
C LYS A 232 0.42 -21.11 9.10
N GLN A 233 -0.21 -20.09 9.70
CA GLN A 233 -1.66 -20.04 9.83
C GLN A 233 -2.30 -19.85 8.46
N ASP A 234 -3.44 -20.49 8.25
CA ASP A 234 -4.19 -20.32 7.02
C ASP A 234 -4.77 -18.89 6.97
N ARG A 235 -4.26 -18.10 6.03
CA ARG A 235 -4.66 -16.71 5.83
C ARG A 235 -6.11 -16.59 5.34
N ASN A 236 -6.61 -17.61 4.64
CA ASN A 236 -7.98 -17.65 4.13
C ASN A 236 -8.98 -18.19 5.18
N ALA A 237 -8.54 -18.56 6.38
CA ALA A 237 -9.45 -19.04 7.42
C ALA A 237 -10.29 -17.90 8.05
N VAL A 238 -9.88 -16.65 7.89
CA VAL A 238 -10.55 -15.47 8.48
C VAL A 238 -11.55 -14.83 7.53
N LEU A 239 -11.23 -14.82 6.23
CA LEU A 239 -12.06 -14.22 5.20
C LEU A 239 -12.31 -15.22 4.07
N PRO A 240 -13.53 -15.30 3.54
CA PRO A 240 -13.93 -16.26 2.51
C PRO A 240 -13.55 -15.80 1.10
N LEU A 241 -12.32 -15.30 0.94
CA LEU A 241 -11.72 -14.98 -0.34
C LEU A 241 -11.14 -16.25 -0.98
N GLU A 242 -11.15 -16.34 -2.31
CA GLU A 242 -10.41 -17.40 -2.99
C GLU A 242 -8.92 -17.34 -2.67
N GLN A 243 -8.37 -16.13 -2.63
CA GLN A 243 -6.98 -15.87 -2.28
C GLN A 243 -6.76 -14.42 -1.83
N ILE A 244 -5.93 -14.23 -0.80
CA ILE A 244 -5.39 -12.92 -0.42
C ILE A 244 -4.10 -12.67 -1.20
N ARG A 245 -4.20 -11.94 -2.31
CA ARG A 245 -3.08 -11.67 -3.23
C ARG A 245 -2.14 -10.55 -2.77
N SER A 246 -2.66 -9.59 -2.03
CA SER A 246 -1.91 -8.39 -1.63
C SER A 246 -2.21 -7.96 -0.21
N TYR A 247 -1.34 -7.11 0.32
CA TYR A 247 -1.63 -6.24 1.44
C TYR A 247 -1.30 -4.80 1.01
N PRO A 248 -2.22 -3.84 1.20
CA PRO A 248 -3.55 -4.05 1.75
C PRO A 248 -4.53 -4.69 0.76
N THR A 249 -5.68 -5.13 1.28
CA THR A 249 -6.90 -5.39 0.50
C THR A 249 -8.10 -4.91 1.32
N SER A 250 -8.93 -4.04 0.75
CA SER A 250 -10.12 -3.50 1.40
C SER A 250 -11.38 -4.20 0.89
N ILE A 251 -12.24 -4.65 1.79
CA ILE A 251 -13.55 -5.24 1.47
C ILE A 251 -14.62 -4.30 1.99
N MET A 252 -15.45 -3.76 1.10
CA MET A 252 -16.56 -2.87 1.44
C MET A 252 -17.87 -3.65 1.47
N LEU A 253 -18.61 -3.48 2.56
CA LEU A 253 -19.94 -4.04 2.76
C LEU A 253 -20.97 -2.92 2.83
N ASP A 254 -22.16 -3.17 2.27
CA ASP A 254 -23.34 -2.34 2.50
C ASP A 254 -23.89 -2.52 3.94
N HIS A 255 -24.94 -1.79 4.29
CA HIS A 255 -25.57 -1.90 5.61
C HIS A 255 -26.34 -3.20 5.86
N GLN A 256 -26.49 -4.06 4.84
CA GLN A 256 -27.17 -5.35 4.90
C GLN A 256 -26.17 -6.51 5.04
N GLY A 257 -24.86 -6.22 4.97
CA GLY A 257 -23.82 -7.22 5.06
C GLY A 257 -23.37 -7.82 3.74
N ASN A 258 -23.82 -7.28 2.60
CA ASN A 258 -23.39 -7.75 1.30
C ASN A 258 -22.06 -7.10 0.93
N VAL A 259 -21.12 -7.88 0.40
CA VAL A 259 -19.88 -7.35 -0.16
C VAL A 259 -20.20 -6.66 -1.49
N VAL A 260 -19.99 -5.35 -1.54
CA VAL A 260 -20.23 -4.54 -2.74
C VAL A 260 -18.93 -4.28 -3.52
N LYS A 261 -17.78 -4.35 -2.85
CA LYS A 261 -16.47 -4.10 -3.48
C LYS A 261 -15.34 -4.81 -2.74
N ILE A 262 -14.37 -5.32 -3.50
CA ILE A 262 -13.08 -5.80 -3.00
C ILE A 262 -12.00 -5.08 -3.77
N HIS A 263 -11.14 -4.31 -3.10
CA HIS A 263 -10.05 -3.57 -3.73
C HIS A 263 -8.70 -4.11 -3.26
N THR A 264 -7.89 -4.65 -4.17
CA THR A 264 -6.62 -5.31 -3.84
C THR A 264 -5.40 -4.42 -4.15
N GLY A 265 -4.55 -4.20 -3.15
CA GLY A 265 -3.43 -3.27 -3.24
C GLY A 265 -3.85 -1.84 -2.90
N PHE A 266 -2.86 -0.95 -2.82
CA PHE A 266 -3.11 0.46 -2.58
C PHE A 266 -1.99 1.34 -3.15
N TYR A 267 -2.35 2.26 -4.02
CA TYR A 267 -1.42 3.22 -4.61
C TYR A 267 -1.35 4.45 -3.72
N GLY A 268 -0.18 4.67 -3.10
CA GLY A 268 0.00 5.71 -2.09
C GLY A 268 0.08 7.13 -2.65
N PRO A 269 0.24 8.14 -1.78
CA PRO A 269 0.21 9.57 -2.15
C PRO A 269 1.31 10.03 -3.12
N SER A 270 2.29 9.19 -3.40
CA SER A 270 3.33 9.39 -4.42
C SER A 270 2.87 9.05 -5.84
N THR A 271 1.71 8.42 -5.98
CA THR A 271 1.16 7.99 -7.27
C THR A 271 0.16 9.01 -7.82
N ARG A 272 -0.09 8.98 -9.13
CA ARG A 272 -1.08 9.87 -9.77
C ARG A 272 -2.53 9.42 -9.52
N GLU A 273 -2.73 8.16 -9.17
CA GLU A 273 -4.03 7.52 -8.97
C GLU A 273 -4.65 7.85 -7.60
N TYR A 274 -3.81 8.20 -6.61
CA TYR A 274 -4.21 8.36 -5.21
C TYR A 274 -5.39 9.30 -5.00
N GLU A 275 -5.36 10.51 -5.56
CA GLU A 275 -6.42 11.52 -5.35
C GLU A 275 -7.77 11.06 -5.91
N ALA A 276 -7.76 10.38 -7.07
CA ALA A 276 -8.97 9.83 -7.66
C ALA A 276 -9.54 8.71 -6.78
N TYR A 277 -8.70 7.76 -6.34
CA TYR A 277 -9.10 6.70 -5.42
C TYR A 277 -9.75 7.27 -4.14
N VAL A 278 -9.12 8.29 -3.53
CA VAL A 278 -9.63 8.89 -2.29
C VAL A 278 -11.00 9.54 -2.51
N LYS A 279 -11.14 10.25 -3.63
CA LYS A 279 -12.41 10.90 -3.98
C LYS A 279 -13.51 9.89 -4.29
N GLU A 280 -13.24 8.93 -5.16
CA GLU A 280 -14.23 7.95 -5.64
C GLU A 280 -14.69 7.03 -4.50
N THR A 281 -13.77 6.60 -3.63
CA THR A 281 -14.11 5.79 -2.45
C THR A 281 -15.01 6.57 -1.49
N ARG A 282 -14.78 7.89 -1.31
CA ARG A 282 -15.67 8.73 -0.51
C ARG A 282 -17.07 8.81 -1.11
N GLU A 283 -17.17 9.07 -2.41
CA GLU A 283 -18.47 9.17 -3.11
C GLU A 283 -19.26 7.84 -3.02
N GLU A 284 -18.56 6.70 -3.07
CA GLU A 284 -19.14 5.37 -2.87
C GLU A 284 -19.67 5.20 -1.44
N LEU A 285 -18.89 5.58 -0.43
CA LEU A 285 -19.33 5.54 0.97
C LEU A 285 -20.52 6.48 1.25
N GLU A 286 -20.53 7.70 0.68
CA GLU A 286 -21.65 8.63 0.78
C GLU A 286 -22.94 8.02 0.21
N THR A 287 -22.82 7.30 -0.92
CA THR A 287 -23.95 6.59 -1.54
C THR A 287 -24.47 5.48 -0.63
N LEU A 288 -23.59 4.62 -0.11
CA LEU A 288 -23.97 3.52 0.79
C LEU A 288 -24.60 4.03 2.09
N VAL A 289 -24.09 5.13 2.66
CA VAL A 289 -24.67 5.76 3.85
C VAL A 289 -26.05 6.33 3.55
N ALA A 290 -26.25 6.95 2.39
CA ALA A 290 -27.57 7.46 1.99
C ALA A 290 -28.60 6.33 1.85
N GLU A 291 -28.22 5.21 1.24
CA GLU A 291 -29.06 4.01 1.11
C GLU A 291 -29.42 3.38 2.46
N SER A 292 -28.56 3.51 3.46
CA SER A 292 -28.79 2.98 4.81
C SER A 292 -29.83 3.78 5.60
N ASN A 293 -30.06 5.04 5.22
CA ASN A 293 -30.97 5.97 5.89
C ASN A 293 -32.37 6.03 5.24
N GLY A 294 -32.55 5.42 4.06
CA GLY A 294 -33.80 5.41 3.30
C GLY A 294 -34.65 4.18 3.56
#